data_AF-A0A9D7XSM1-F1
#
_entry.id   AF-A0A9D7XSM1-F1
#
_cell.length_a   1.000
_cell.length_b   1.000
_cell.length_c   1.000
_cell.angle_alpha   90.00
_cell.angle_beta   90.00
_cell.angle_gamma   90.00
#
_symmetry.space_group_name_H-M   'P 1'
#
loop_
_entity.id
_entity.type
_entity.pdbx_description
1 polymer ?
#
loop_
_entity_poly.entity_id
_entity_poly.type
_entity_poly.pdbx_seq_one_letter_code
_entity_poly.pdbx_strand_id
1 'polypeptide(L)'
;MKIIPNSRILRAGFILLSALFIFSCSTLKWESTATDDRQMLSDISFLASNKLKGRTFGSPGEVKAGDYIAGRFQQLGLQPKGENGTWFQAFAVKNPNPHTVEFSKTVTPQDCMEEM
;
A
#
# COMPACT_ATOMS: atom_id res chain seq x y z
N MET A 1 -22.84 -0.71 -54.95
CA MET A 1 -22.70 0.76 -54.91
C MET A 1 -21.53 1.11 -53.97
N LYS A 2 -20.34 1.45 -54.50
CA LYS A 2 -19.17 1.80 -53.66
C LYS A 2 -19.17 3.31 -53.44
N ILE A 3 -19.53 3.73 -52.23
CA ILE A 3 -19.36 5.12 -51.79
C ILE A 3 -17.86 5.33 -51.59
N ILE A 4 -17.22 6.07 -52.48
CA ILE A 4 -15.80 6.44 -52.37
C ILE A 4 -15.77 7.70 -51.49
N PRO A 5 -15.36 7.63 -50.22
CA PRO A 5 -15.33 8.80 -49.36
C PRO A 5 -14.27 9.78 -49.86
N ASN A 6 -14.64 11.05 -49.91
CA ASN A 6 -13.78 12.11 -50.43
C ASN A 6 -12.55 12.25 -49.51
N SER A 7 -11.33 12.21 -50.06
CA SER A 7 -10.07 12.18 -49.28
C SER A 7 -9.90 13.41 -48.37
N ARG A 8 -10.58 14.51 -48.70
CA ARG A 8 -10.70 15.74 -47.91
C ARG A 8 -11.47 15.51 -46.59
N ILE A 9 -12.54 14.72 -46.62
CA ILE A 9 -13.38 14.39 -45.46
C ILE A 9 -12.64 13.42 -44.54
N LEU A 10 -11.93 12.44 -45.11
CA LEU A 10 -11.12 11.48 -44.35
C LEU A 10 -9.96 12.16 -43.61
N ARG A 11 -9.28 13.12 -44.26
CA ARG A 11 -8.21 13.93 -43.64
C ARG A 11 -8.73 14.85 -42.53
N ALA A 12 -9.86 15.50 -42.74
CA ALA A 12 -10.49 16.35 -41.72
C ALA A 12 -10.93 15.54 -40.49
N GLY A 13 -11.48 14.34 -40.69
CA GLY A 13 -11.82 13.42 -39.61
C GLY A 13 -10.60 12.98 -38.80
N PHE A 14 -9.48 12.69 -39.48
CA PHE A 14 -8.23 12.29 -38.81
C PHE A 14 -7.62 13.42 -37.96
N ILE A 15 -7.71 14.67 -38.45
CA ILE A 15 -7.24 15.87 -37.72
C ILE A 15 -8.13 16.16 -36.51
N LEU A 16 -9.45 15.98 -36.62
CA LEU A 16 -10.36 16.15 -35.49
C LEU A 16 -10.15 15.07 -34.41
N LEU A 17 -9.93 13.82 -34.82
CA LEU A 17 -9.70 12.71 -33.89
C LEU A 17 -8.38 12.88 -33.13
N SER A 18 -7.31 13.32 -33.81
CA SER A 18 -6.02 13.57 -33.18
C SER A 18 -6.05 14.78 -32.25
N ALA A 19 -6.77 15.85 -32.61
CA ALA A 19 -6.96 17.02 -31.74
C ALA A 19 -7.72 16.65 -30.45
N LEU A 20 -8.75 15.79 -30.56
CA LEU A 20 -9.50 15.29 -29.41
C LEU A 20 -8.63 14.44 -28.47
N PHE A 21 -7.75 13.62 -29.05
CA PHE A 21 -6.81 12.77 -28.29
C PHE A 21 -5.73 13.59 -27.56
N ILE A 22 -5.23 14.66 -28.19
CA ILE A 22 -4.24 15.57 -27.58
C ILE A 22 -4.89 16.40 -26.46
N PHE A 23 -6.14 16.83 -26.61
CA PHE A 23 -6.86 17.57 -25.55
C PHE A 23 -7.06 16.73 -24.28
N SER A 24 -7.25 15.41 -24.43
CA SER A 24 -7.33 14.48 -23.29
C SER A 24 -5.99 14.29 -22.56
N CYS A 25 -4.86 14.57 -23.21
CA CYS A 25 -3.53 14.41 -22.62
C CYS A 25 -3.17 15.59 -21.69
N SER A 26 -3.79 16.76 -21.89
CA SER A 26 -3.55 17.98 -21.12
C SER A 26 -4.17 17.98 -19.72
N THR A 27 -5.08 17.05 -19.43
CA THR A 27 -5.78 16.95 -18.13
C THR A 27 -5.13 15.95 -17.17
N LEU A 28 -4.11 15.22 -17.60
CA LEU A 28 -3.31 14.36 -16.73
C LEU A 28 -2.31 15.22 -15.96
N LYS A 29 -2.78 15.85 -14.89
CA LYS A 29 -1.89 16.44 -13.89
C LYS A 29 -1.25 15.30 -13.10
N TRP A 30 0.03 15.06 -13.35
CA TRP A 30 0.86 14.27 -12.44
C TRP A 30 1.12 15.15 -11.21
N GLU A 31 0.27 15.01 -10.19
CA GLU A 31 0.52 15.59 -8.87
C GLU A 31 1.72 14.86 -8.28
N SER A 32 2.91 15.41 -8.48
CA SER A 32 4.07 15.07 -7.67
C SER A 32 3.76 15.57 -6.27
N THR A 33 3.18 14.72 -5.43
CA THR A 33 3.09 15.00 -4.00
C THR A 33 4.50 15.26 -3.51
N ALA A 34 4.86 16.53 -3.36
CA ALA A 34 6.00 16.90 -2.54
C ALA A 34 5.79 16.18 -1.21
N THR A 35 6.76 15.36 -0.82
CA THR A 35 6.73 14.66 0.46
C THR A 35 6.26 15.65 1.53
N ASP A 36 5.09 15.42 2.12
CA ASP A 36 4.61 16.26 3.20
C ASP A 36 5.44 15.91 4.43
N ASP A 37 6.62 16.55 4.53
CA ASP A 37 7.59 16.32 5.58
C ASP A 37 6.95 16.43 6.97
N ARG A 38 5.90 17.26 7.12
CA ARG A 38 5.15 17.39 8.37
C ARG A 38 4.36 16.13 8.69
N GLN A 39 3.70 15.54 7.70
CA GLN A 39 2.96 14.30 7.89
C GLN A 39 3.91 13.14 8.19
N MET A 40 5.02 13.03 7.47
CA MET A 40 6.06 12.05 7.76
C MET A 40 6.58 12.18 9.19
N LEU A 41 6.92 13.40 9.62
CA LEU A 41 7.35 13.67 11.00
C LEU A 41 6.26 13.36 12.02
N SER A 42 4.98 13.58 11.70
CA SER A 42 3.86 13.23 12.57
C SER A 42 3.77 11.71 12.77
N ASP A 43 3.85 10.95 11.68
CA ASP A 43 3.83 9.48 11.69
C ASP A 43 5.00 8.92 12.51
N ILE A 44 6.22 9.42 12.28
CA ILE A 44 7.41 9.04 13.05
C ILE A 44 7.24 9.40 14.53
N SER A 45 6.77 10.62 14.83
CA SER A 45 6.60 11.10 16.20
C SER A 45 5.61 10.24 16.98
N PHE A 46 4.51 9.80 16.36
CA PHE A 46 3.56 8.91 17.00
C PHE A 46 4.17 7.51 17.23
N LEU A 47 4.75 6.90 16.19
CA LEU A 47 5.29 5.54 16.23
C LEU A 47 6.50 5.38 17.17
N ALA A 48 7.24 6.47 17.40
CA ALA A 48 8.34 6.54 18.36
C ALA A 48 7.92 7.07 19.74
N SER A 49 6.64 7.40 19.94
CA SER A 49 6.19 7.99 21.20
C SER A 49 6.12 6.97 22.35
N ASN A 50 6.29 7.47 23.58
CA ASN A 50 6.10 6.71 24.81
C ASN A 50 4.68 6.13 24.98
N LYS A 51 3.70 6.59 24.19
CA LYS A 51 2.31 6.07 24.23
C LYS A 51 2.23 4.59 23.86
N LEU A 52 3.17 4.11 23.05
CA LEU A 52 3.23 2.72 22.61
C LEU A 52 3.93 1.83 23.66
N LYS A 53 4.75 2.40 24.56
CA LYS A 53 5.46 1.67 25.64
C LYS A 53 6.36 0.51 25.15
N GLY A 54 6.86 0.59 23.92
CA GLY A 54 7.63 -0.47 23.26
C GLY A 54 6.81 -1.21 22.20
N ARG A 55 7.48 -1.92 21.28
CA ARG A 55 6.86 -2.61 20.13
C ARG A 55 7.47 -3.99 19.88
N THR A 56 7.81 -4.70 20.96
CA THR A 56 8.27 -6.10 20.84
C THR A 56 7.12 -7.00 20.36
N PHE A 57 7.46 -8.17 19.82
CA PHE A 57 6.49 -9.14 19.31
C PHE A 57 5.47 -9.52 20.40
N GLY A 58 4.19 -9.59 20.04
CA GLY A 58 3.07 -9.88 20.93
C GLY A 58 2.72 -8.76 21.92
N SER A 59 3.38 -7.59 21.88
CA SER A 59 3.14 -6.54 22.87
C SER A 59 1.91 -5.67 22.52
N PRO A 60 1.24 -5.07 23.52
CA PRO A 60 0.14 -4.14 23.25
C PRO A 60 0.55 -2.93 22.40
N GLY A 61 1.82 -2.53 22.44
CA GLY A 61 2.34 -1.42 21.65
C GLY A 61 2.58 -1.77 20.19
N GLU A 62 2.91 -3.02 19.89
CA GLU A 62 2.96 -3.54 18.52
C GLU A 62 1.58 -3.47 17.87
N VAL A 63 0.54 -3.98 18.54
CA VAL A 63 -0.84 -3.97 18.01
C VAL A 63 -1.29 -2.53 17.69
N LYS A 64 -1.06 -1.60 18.63
CA LYS A 64 -1.39 -0.18 18.42
C LYS A 64 -0.62 0.46 17.25
N ALA A 65 0.64 0.08 17.04
CA ALA A 65 1.41 0.54 15.89
C ALA A 65 0.85 -0.02 14.58
N GLY A 66 0.50 -1.31 14.56
CA GLY A 66 -0.13 -1.96 13.42
C GLY A 66 -1.45 -1.28 13.04
N ASP A 67 -2.32 -1.03 14.01
CA ASP A 67 -3.60 -0.34 13.80
C ASP A 67 -3.41 1.08 13.26
N TYR A 68 -2.42 1.81 13.80
CA TYR A 68 -2.08 3.14 13.31
C TYR A 68 -1.67 3.10 11.84
N ILE A 69 -0.76 2.19 11.46
CA ILE A 69 -0.26 2.06 10.10
C ILE A 69 -1.38 1.63 9.14
N ALA A 70 -2.22 0.68 9.53
CA ALA A 70 -3.38 0.26 8.75
C ALA A 70 -4.35 1.44 8.48
N GLY A 71 -4.61 2.26 9.50
CA GLY A 71 -5.39 3.49 9.36
C GLY A 71 -4.74 4.51 8.41
N ARG A 72 -3.41 4.69 8.48
CA ARG A 72 -2.67 5.56 7.55
C ARG A 72 -2.75 5.04 6.11
N PHE A 73 -2.61 3.74 5.89
CA PHE A 73 -2.75 3.13 4.56
C PHE A 73 -4.15 3.33 3.97
N GLN A 74 -5.19 3.19 4.79
CA GLN A 74 -6.55 3.48 4.35
C GLN A 74 -6.73 4.97 3.97
N GLN A 75 -6.19 5.90 4.76
CA GLN A 75 -6.28 7.34 4.48
C GLN A 75 -5.54 7.73 3.18
N LEU A 76 -4.48 7.00 2.85
CA LEU A 76 -3.73 7.17 1.60
C LEU A 76 -4.41 6.49 0.39
N GLY A 77 -5.56 5.82 0.58
CA GLY A 77 -6.28 5.15 -0.50
C GLY A 77 -5.60 3.88 -1.01
N LEU A 78 -4.69 3.30 -0.24
CA LEU A 78 -4.05 2.04 -0.60
C LEU A 78 -5.08 0.89 -0.52
N GLN A 79 -4.84 -0.17 -1.28
CA GLN A 79 -5.65 -1.39 -1.21
C GLN A 79 -5.06 -2.40 -0.22
N PRO A 80 -5.88 -3.02 0.65
CA PRO A 80 -5.41 -4.05 1.57
C PRO A 80 -4.88 -5.28 0.81
N LYS A 81 -3.75 -5.82 1.29
CA LYS A 81 -3.06 -6.99 0.72
C LYS A 81 -2.71 -8.05 1.77
N GLY A 82 -3.16 -7.86 2.99
CA GLY A 82 -3.07 -8.84 4.06
C GLY A 82 -4.12 -9.95 3.92
N GLU A 83 -4.17 -10.79 4.94
CA GLU A 83 -5.11 -11.91 5.04
C GLU A 83 -6.55 -11.40 5.02
N ASN A 84 -7.44 -12.13 4.34
CA ASN A 84 -8.88 -11.85 4.29
C ASN A 84 -9.25 -10.41 3.89
N GLY A 85 -8.42 -9.75 3.07
CA GLY A 85 -8.66 -8.36 2.65
C GLY A 85 -8.35 -7.34 3.73
N THR A 86 -7.52 -7.68 4.72
CA THR A 86 -7.04 -6.77 5.76
C THR A 86 -5.67 -6.18 5.41
N TRP A 87 -5.11 -5.39 6.33
CA TRP A 87 -3.75 -4.86 6.24
C TRP A 87 -2.70 -5.73 6.94
N PHE A 88 -3.12 -6.85 7.52
CA PHE A 88 -2.30 -7.64 8.42
C PHE A 88 -1.90 -8.97 7.79
N GLN A 89 -0.68 -9.39 8.09
CA GLN A 89 -0.16 -10.71 7.75
C GLN A 89 0.34 -11.34 9.05
N ALA A 90 -0.26 -12.45 9.45
CA ALA A 90 0.13 -13.17 10.64
C ALA A 90 1.28 -14.13 10.34
N PHE A 91 2.19 -14.29 11.30
CA PHE A 91 3.24 -15.30 11.26
C PHE A 91 3.62 -15.71 12.69
N ALA A 92 4.16 -16.91 12.84
CA ALA A 92 4.61 -17.42 14.13
C ALA A 92 6.08 -17.10 14.37
N VAL A 93 6.37 -16.63 15.58
CA VAL A 93 7.73 -16.38 16.07
C VAL A 93 8.06 -17.49 17.08
N LYS A 94 9.14 -18.26 16.83
CA LYS A 94 9.56 -19.36 17.71
C LYS A 94 10.39 -18.87 18.90
N ASN A 95 11.25 -17.87 18.67
CA ASN A 95 12.12 -17.32 19.70
C ASN A 95 11.90 -15.80 19.82
N PRO A 96 11.47 -15.29 21.00
CA PRO A 96 11.22 -13.87 21.21
C PRO A 96 12.52 -13.04 21.32
N ASN A 97 13.70 -13.67 21.35
CA ASN A 97 14.97 -12.96 21.37
C ASN A 97 15.17 -12.22 20.04
N PRO A 98 15.24 -10.88 20.05
CA PRO A 98 15.35 -10.05 18.85
C PRO A 98 16.68 -10.23 18.09
N HIS A 99 17.68 -10.88 18.69
CA HIS A 99 18.97 -11.18 18.05
C HIS A 99 19.05 -12.58 17.44
N THR A 100 18.03 -13.42 17.65
CA THR A 100 17.95 -14.79 17.12
C THR A 100 16.52 -15.12 16.69
N VAL A 101 15.88 -14.18 15.98
CA VAL A 101 14.49 -14.35 15.55
C VAL A 101 14.41 -15.43 14.47
N GLU A 102 13.80 -16.56 14.81
CA GLU A 102 13.43 -17.60 13.86
C GLU A 102 11.94 -17.52 13.53
N PHE A 103 11.65 -17.35 12.24
CA PHE A 103 10.29 -17.27 11.71
C PHE A 103 9.90 -18.63 11.10
N SER A 104 8.77 -19.20 11.54
CA SER A 104 8.23 -20.40 10.89
C SER A 104 7.16 -20.01 9.88
N LYS A 105 7.26 -20.55 8.65
CA LYS A 105 6.22 -20.41 7.62
C LYS A 105 5.03 -21.34 7.83
N THR A 106 5.13 -22.30 8.75
CA THR A 106 4.08 -23.29 9.00
C THR A 106 4.03 -23.59 10.50
N VAL A 107 2.89 -23.33 11.13
CA VAL A 107 2.63 -23.79 12.50
C VAL A 107 2.23 -25.26 12.41
N THR A 108 3.13 -26.17 12.77
CA THR A 108 2.80 -27.59 12.96
C THR A 108 2.49 -27.84 14.44
N PRO A 109 1.52 -28.70 14.79
CA PRO A 109 1.18 -29.00 16.19
C PRO A 109 2.38 -29.44 17.06
N GLN A 110 3.41 -30.01 16.44
CA GLN A 110 4.66 -30.42 17.09
C GLN A 110 5.47 -29.26 17.68
N ASP A 111 5.34 -28.03 17.14
CA ASP A 111 6.13 -26.89 17.61
C ASP A 111 5.75 -26.44 19.05
N CYS A 112 4.58 -26.84 19.55
CA CYS A 112 4.11 -26.53 20.91
C CYS A 112 4.41 -27.64 21.93
N MET A 113 5.07 -28.74 21.53
CA MET A 113 5.26 -29.93 22.36
C MET A 113 6.73 -30.20 22.72
N GLU A 114 7.66 -29.33 22.33
CA GLU A 114 9.10 -29.48 22.60
C GLU A 114 9.62 -28.40 23.56
N GLU A 115 8.76 -27.94 24.48
CA GLU A 115 9.18 -27.32 25.74
C GLU A 115 8.46 -27.97 26.93
N MET A 116 8.67 -29.27 27.07
CA MET A 116 8.63 -30.01 28.33
C MET A 116 9.70 -31.11 28.30
#